data_AF-F2BAJ5-F1
#
_entry.id   AF-F2BAJ5-F1
#
_cell.length_a   1.000
_cell.length_b   1.000
_cell.length_c   1.000
_cell.angle_alpha   90.00
_cell.angle_beta   90.00
_cell.angle_gamma   90.00
#
_symmetry.space_group_name_H-M   'P 1'
#
loop_
_entity.id
_entity.type
_entity.pdbx_description
1 polymer ?
#
loop_
_entity_poly.entity_id
_entity_poly.type
_entity_poly.pdbx_seq_one_letter_code
_entity_poly.pdbx_strand_id
1 'polypeptide(L)'
;MKKHLFALLLAVCATAQAEVCINVICSGDEERERQAAAELSAELQRSQTLLEPHRFAGLVHTQQTWETFVKEDCRYNHTRYVQYSRHTCFMKHYRDRLEEIRQRNDLFIKSMQ
;
A
#
# COMPACT_ATOMS: atom_id res chain seq x y z
N MET A 1 28.91 -39.48 -15.70
CA MET A 1 27.98 -39.28 -14.56
C MET A 1 28.22 -38.01 -13.73
N LYS A 2 29.42 -37.40 -13.68
CA LYS A 2 29.68 -36.19 -12.86
C LYS A 2 29.11 -34.87 -13.43
N LYS A 3 28.90 -34.77 -14.74
CA LYS A 3 28.44 -33.52 -15.41
C LYS A 3 26.96 -33.19 -15.14
N HIS A 4 26.11 -34.20 -14.96
CA HIS A 4 24.68 -34.00 -14.68
C HIS A 4 24.43 -33.56 -13.23
N LEU A 5 25.27 -34.00 -12.29
CA LEU A 5 25.22 -33.58 -10.88
C LEU A 5 25.55 -32.08 -10.71
N PHE A 6 26.54 -31.59 -11.45
CA PHE A 6 26.90 -30.16 -11.46
C PHE A 6 25.78 -29.28 -12.05
N ALA A 7 25.13 -29.73 -13.13
CA ALA A 7 24.00 -29.02 -13.72
C ALA A 7 22.78 -28.98 -12.78
N LEU A 8 22.53 -30.07 -12.04
CA LEU A 8 21.45 -30.13 -11.06
C LEU A 8 21.71 -29.17 -9.87
N LEU A 9 22.94 -29.12 -9.38
CA LEU A 9 23.34 -28.22 -8.28
C LEU A 9 23.23 -26.73 -8.68
N LEU A 10 23.62 -26.38 -9.91
CA LEU A 10 23.47 -25.02 -10.43
C LEU A 10 22.00 -24.62 -10.60
N ALA A 11 21.14 -25.55 -11.03
CA ALA A 11 19.70 -25.31 -11.13
C ALA A 11 19.05 -25.08 -9.76
N VAL A 12 19.43 -25.87 -8.75
CA VAL A 12 18.92 -25.73 -7.37
C VAL A 12 19.40 -24.43 -6.72
N CYS A 13 20.65 -24.02 -6.95
CA CYS A 13 21.14 -22.72 -6.47
C CYS A 13 20.42 -21.55 -7.15
N ALA A 14 20.13 -21.64 -8.46
CA ALA A 14 19.39 -20.61 -9.18
C ALA A 14 17.94 -20.47 -8.70
N THR A 15 17.25 -21.59 -8.42
CA THR A 15 15.89 -21.54 -7.87
C THR A 15 15.85 -21.04 -6.43
N ALA A 16 16.78 -21.45 -5.58
CA ALA A 16 16.87 -20.96 -4.20
C ALA A 16 17.21 -19.47 -4.13
N GLN A 17 18.13 -18.99 -4.97
CA GLN A 17 18.49 -17.57 -5.02
C GLN A 17 17.35 -16.73 -5.59
N ALA A 18 16.58 -17.26 -6.56
CA ALA A 18 15.38 -16.62 -7.06
C ALA A 18 14.27 -16.56 -5.99
N GLU A 19 14.02 -17.64 -5.24
CA GLU A 19 13.05 -17.68 -4.15
C GLU A 19 13.42 -16.70 -3.01
N VAL A 20 14.70 -16.60 -2.65
CA VAL A 20 15.19 -15.63 -1.67
C VAL A 20 14.99 -14.19 -2.17
N CYS A 21 15.31 -13.91 -3.44
CA CYS A 21 15.06 -12.59 -4.04
C CYS A 21 13.57 -12.24 -4.07
N ILE A 22 12.71 -13.19 -4.44
CA ILE A 22 11.25 -13.00 -4.46
C ILE A 22 10.74 -12.71 -3.04
N ASN A 23 11.16 -13.47 -2.03
CA ASN A 23 10.74 -13.25 -0.64
C ASN A 23 11.21 -11.90 -0.08
N VAL A 24 12.43 -11.45 -0.40
CA VAL A 24 12.94 -10.13 0.03
C VAL A 24 12.20 -8.98 -0.67
N ILE A 25 11.85 -9.15 -1.95
CA ILE A 25 11.07 -8.14 -2.68
C ILE A 25 9.63 -8.07 -2.15
N CYS A 26 8.99 -9.22 -1.90
CA CYS A 26 7.64 -9.28 -1.33
C CYS A 26 7.58 -8.69 0.08
N SER A 27 8.57 -8.95 0.94
CA SER A 27 8.63 -8.36 2.28
C SER A 27 8.88 -6.85 2.24
N GLY A 28 9.69 -6.37 1.30
CA GLY A 28 9.90 -4.94 1.07
C GLY A 28 8.67 -4.21 0.51
N ASP A 29 7.86 -4.87 -0.31
CA ASP A 29 6.59 -4.32 -0.81
C ASP A 29 5.53 -4.24 0.29
N GLU A 30 5.44 -5.26 1.14
CA GLU A 30 4.50 -5.28 2.26
C GLU A 30 4.82 -4.18 3.30
N GLU A 31 6.10 -4.00 3.64
CA GLU A 31 6.50 -2.96 4.59
C GLU A 31 6.23 -1.55 4.04
N ARG A 32 6.50 -1.32 2.75
CA ARG A 32 6.19 -0.05 2.09
C ARG A 32 4.69 0.22 2.03
N GLU A 33 3.88 -0.81 1.80
CA GLU A 33 2.43 -0.70 1.86
C GLU A 33 1.97 -0.30 3.27
N ARG A 34 2.47 -0.98 4.31
CA ARG A 34 2.13 -0.68 5.71
C ARG A 34 2.52 0.74 6.09
N GLN A 35 3.71 1.19 5.69
CA GLN A 35 4.18 2.55 5.93
C GLN A 35 3.25 3.58 5.26
N ALA A 36 2.86 3.37 4.01
CA ALA A 36 1.93 4.28 3.32
C ALA A 36 0.56 4.33 3.99
N ALA A 37 0.03 3.19 4.45
CA ALA A 37 -1.21 3.13 5.22
C ALA A 37 -1.10 3.86 6.57
N ALA A 38 0.04 3.73 7.26
CA ALA A 38 0.30 4.41 8.53
C ALA A 38 0.36 5.94 8.36
N GLU A 39 1.00 6.43 7.29
CA GLU A 39 1.04 7.86 6.98
C GLU A 39 -0.36 8.43 6.71
N LEU A 40 -1.20 7.71 5.97
CA LEU A 40 -2.60 8.08 5.76
C LEU A 40 -3.38 8.12 7.08
N SER A 41 -3.22 7.11 7.93
CA SER A 41 -3.86 7.04 9.24
C SER A 41 -3.47 8.23 10.14
N ALA A 42 -2.18 8.60 10.16
CA ALA A 42 -1.70 9.74 10.92
C ALA A 42 -2.31 11.07 10.43
N GLU A 43 -2.46 11.26 9.12
CA GLU A 43 -3.07 12.47 8.57
C GLU A 43 -4.60 12.51 8.80
N LEU A 44 -5.28 11.37 8.76
CA LEU A 44 -6.67 11.28 9.18
C LEU A 44 -6.82 11.66 10.66
N GLN A 45 -5.93 11.18 11.52
CA GLN A 45 -5.93 11.54 12.93
C GLN A 45 -5.67 13.04 13.15
N ARG A 46 -4.80 13.67 12.35
CA ARG A 46 -4.62 15.13 12.35
C ARG A 46 -5.92 15.86 11.98
N SER A 47 -6.76 15.28 11.13
CA SER A 47 -8.08 15.85 10.79
C SER A 47 -9.02 15.90 12.00
N GLN A 48 -8.84 15.03 13.01
CA GLN A 48 -9.65 15.04 14.24
C GLN A 48 -9.50 16.34 15.03
N THR A 49 -8.30 16.93 15.06
CA THR A 49 -8.05 18.18 15.80
C THR A 49 -8.51 19.42 15.04
N LEU A 50 -8.84 19.28 13.76
CA LEU A 50 -9.28 20.36 12.88
C LEU A 50 -10.80 20.39 12.73
N LEU A 51 -11.45 19.23 12.70
CA LEU A 51 -12.87 19.13 12.37
C LEU A 51 -13.76 19.04 13.60
N GLU A 52 -14.96 19.61 13.49
CA GLU A 52 -16.06 19.34 14.42
C GLU A 52 -16.34 17.83 14.51
N PRO A 53 -16.70 17.29 15.70
CA PRO A 53 -16.82 15.85 15.92
C PRO A 53 -17.71 15.11 14.90
N HIS A 54 -18.84 15.71 14.51
CA HIS A 54 -19.76 15.13 13.53
C HIS A 54 -19.17 15.08 12.11
N ARG A 55 -18.34 16.07 11.74
CA ARG A 55 -17.65 16.09 10.45
C ARG A 55 -16.51 15.09 10.42
N PHE A 56 -15.78 14.96 11.52
CA PHE A 56 -14.75 13.92 11.66
C PHE A 56 -15.37 12.51 11.59
N ALA A 57 -16.49 12.27 12.26
CA ALA A 57 -17.22 11.00 12.15
C ALA A 57 -17.63 10.69 10.70
N GLY A 58 -18.11 11.70 9.96
CA GLY A 58 -18.39 11.59 8.53
C GLY A 58 -17.15 11.22 7.70
N LEU A 59 -16.01 11.87 7.97
CA LEU A 59 -14.74 11.56 7.31
C LEU A 59 -14.31 10.11 7.57
N VAL A 60 -14.36 9.64 8.82
CA VAL A 60 -14.06 8.25 9.19
C VAL A 60 -14.95 7.26 8.44
N HIS A 61 -16.26 7.55 8.34
CA HIS A 61 -17.17 6.71 7.57
C HIS A 61 -16.78 6.64 6.09
N THR A 62 -16.51 7.78 5.45
CA THR A 62 -16.07 7.79 4.04
C THR A 62 -14.75 7.07 3.84
N GLN A 63 -13.84 7.13 4.82
CA GLN A 63 -12.56 6.41 4.79
C GLN A 63 -12.78 4.90 4.82
N GLN A 64 -13.67 4.39 5.66
CA GLN A 64 -14.00 2.95 5.71
C GLN A 64 -14.60 2.44 4.39
N THR A 65 -15.48 3.23 3.77
CA THR A 65 -16.03 2.91 2.45
C THR A 65 -14.95 2.90 1.38
N TRP A 66 -14.06 3.89 1.40
CA TRP A 66 -12.93 3.99 0.48
C TRP A 66 -11.97 2.80 0.62
N GLU A 67 -11.62 2.38 1.84
CA GLU A 67 -10.76 1.20 2.07
C GLU A 67 -11.39 -0.09 1.52
N THR A 68 -12.70 -0.22 1.63
CA THR A 68 -13.44 -1.35 1.05
C THR A 68 -13.34 -1.33 -0.48
N PHE A 69 -13.53 -0.16 -1.09
CA PHE A 69 -13.36 0.01 -2.53
C PHE A 69 -11.94 -0.34 -3.00
N VAL A 70 -10.90 0.17 -2.34
CA VAL A 70 -9.49 -0.08 -2.70
C VAL A 70 -9.15 -1.58 -2.65
N LYS A 71 -9.65 -2.29 -1.63
CA LYS A 71 -9.47 -3.75 -1.54
C LYS A 71 -10.04 -4.47 -2.75
N GLU A 72 -11.22 -4.08 -3.19
CA GLU A 72 -11.87 -4.67 -4.37
C GLU A 72 -11.18 -4.28 -5.68
N ASP A 73 -10.81 -3.02 -5.84
CA ASP A 73 -10.09 -2.52 -7.03
C ASP A 73 -8.72 -3.18 -7.18
N CYS A 74 -7.94 -3.27 -6.10
CA CYS A 74 -6.63 -3.93 -6.16
C CYS A 74 -6.73 -5.43 -6.32
N ARG A 75 -7.80 -6.08 -5.82
CA ARG A 75 -8.08 -7.49 -6.12
C ARG A 75 -8.39 -7.68 -7.60
N TYR A 76 -9.22 -6.82 -8.19
CA TYR A 76 -9.57 -6.86 -9.60
C TYR A 76 -8.37 -6.60 -10.52
N ASN A 77 -7.54 -5.61 -10.19
CA ASN A 77 -6.36 -5.29 -10.99
C ASN A 77 -5.30 -6.38 -10.94
N HIS A 78 -5.09 -7.02 -9.78
CA HIS A 78 -4.17 -8.15 -9.63
C HIS A 78 -4.61 -9.38 -10.44
N THR A 79 -5.91 -9.65 -10.54
CA THR A 79 -6.40 -10.79 -11.35
C THR A 79 -6.32 -10.51 -12.86
N ARG A 80 -6.36 -9.25 -13.28
CA ARG A 80 -6.35 -8.85 -14.69
C ARG A 80 -4.96 -8.55 -15.26
N TYR A 81 -4.03 -8.08 -14.44
CA TYR A 81 -2.69 -7.67 -14.85
C TYR A 81 -1.63 -8.32 -13.97
N VAL A 82 -1.05 -9.43 -14.43
CA VAL A 82 0.00 -10.19 -13.70
C VAL A 82 1.24 -9.33 -13.39
N GLN A 83 1.46 -8.24 -14.13
CA GLN A 83 2.58 -7.31 -13.92
C GLN A 83 2.31 -6.26 -12.83
N TYR A 84 1.06 -6.11 -12.37
CA TYR A 84 0.71 -5.15 -11.32
C TYR A 84 0.65 -5.87 -9.97
N SER A 85 1.70 -5.73 -9.16
CA SER A 85 1.69 -6.31 -7.81
C SER A 85 0.54 -5.68 -7.01
N ARG A 86 -0.17 -6.51 -6.23
CA ARG A 86 -1.25 -6.05 -5.34
C ARG A 86 -0.78 -4.87 -4.48
N HIS A 87 0.44 -4.96 -3.96
CA HIS A 87 1.09 -3.93 -3.16
C HIS A 87 1.27 -2.60 -3.90
N THR A 88 1.64 -2.64 -5.19
CA THR A 88 1.79 -1.42 -6.01
C THR A 88 0.46 -0.69 -6.17
N CYS A 89 -0.64 -1.44 -6.33
CA CYS A 89 -1.98 -0.86 -6.36
C CYS A 89 -2.34 -0.19 -5.03
N PHE A 90 -2.17 -0.89 -3.89
CA PHE A 90 -2.45 -0.31 -2.56
C PHE A 90 -1.61 0.93 -2.29
N MET A 91 -0.31 0.88 -2.55
CA MET A 91 0.59 2.02 -2.34
C MET A 91 0.17 3.24 -3.15
N LYS A 92 -0.27 3.05 -4.40
CA LYS A 92 -0.78 4.16 -5.21
C LYS A 92 -2.02 4.80 -4.56
N HIS A 93 -3.02 3.98 -4.21
CA HIS A 93 -4.23 4.46 -3.56
C HIS A 93 -3.95 5.18 -2.24
N TYR A 94 -3.10 4.64 -1.38
CA TYR A 94 -2.74 5.29 -0.11
C TYR A 94 -2.04 6.63 -0.32
N ARG A 95 -1.13 6.75 -1.30
CA ARG A 95 -0.45 8.01 -1.60
C ARG A 95 -1.41 9.07 -2.12
N ASP A 96 -2.25 8.72 -3.11
CA ASP A 96 -3.21 9.65 -3.70
C ASP A 96 -4.19 10.17 -2.63
N ARG A 97 -4.68 9.27 -1.76
CA ARG A 97 -5.59 9.63 -0.68
C ARG A 97 -4.91 10.46 0.40
N LEU A 98 -3.66 10.14 0.76
CA LEU A 98 -2.87 10.92 1.71
C LEU A 98 -2.70 12.36 1.23
N GLU A 99 -2.39 12.57 -0.05
CA GLU A 99 -2.28 13.90 -0.63
C GLU A 99 -3.61 14.66 -0.56
N GLU A 100 -4.72 14.00 -0.89
CA GLU A 100 -6.06 14.59 -0.80
C GLU A 100 -6.39 15.07 0.63
N ILE A 101 -6.14 14.24 1.64
CA ILE A 101 -6.41 14.61 3.04
C ILE A 101 -5.46 15.73 3.50
N ARG A 102 -4.17 15.67 3.16
CA ARG A 102 -3.20 16.74 3.46
C ARG A 102 -3.65 18.08 2.91
N GLN A 103 -4.01 18.13 1.63
CA GLN A 103 -4.47 19.36 0.98
C GLN A 103 -5.72 19.94 1.67
N ARG A 104 -6.68 19.08 2.05
CA ARG A 104 -7.88 19.50 2.78
C ARG A 104 -7.54 20.06 4.16
N ASN A 105 -6.67 19.39 4.92
CA ASN A 105 -6.22 19.85 6.24
C ASN A 105 -5.50 21.19 6.15
N ASP A 106 -4.60 21.36 5.18
CA ASP A 106 -3.86 22.60 4.98
C ASP A 106 -4.77 23.76 4.56
N LEU A 107 -5.80 23.50 3.72
CA LEU A 107 -6.83 24.50 3.39
C LEU A 107 -7.64 24.90 4.62
N PHE A 108 -8.01 23.94 5.47
CA PHE A 108 -8.74 24.22 6.69
C PHE A 108 -7.93 25.10 7.64
N ILE A 109 -6.65 24.77 7.86
CA ILE A 109 -5.74 25.57 8.69
C ILE A 109 -5.62 27.00 8.17
N LYS A 110 -5.44 27.17 6.84
CA LYS A 110 -5.39 28.50 6.22
C LYS A 110 -6.67 29.31 6.42
N SER A 111 -7.83 28.65 6.49
CA SER A 111 -9.11 29.33 6.73
C SER A 111 -9.33 29.77 8.19
N MET A 112 -8.53 29.26 9.12
CA MET A 112 -8.56 29.62 10.54
C MET A 112 -7.62 30.78 10.91
N GLN A 113 -6.74 31.19 9.98
CA GLN A 113 -5.79 32.30 10.13
C GLN A 113 -6.40 33.60 9.62
#